data_AF-A0A1Y0VRA8-F1
#
_entry.id   AF-A0A1Y0VRA8-F1
#
_cell.length_a   1.000
_cell.length_b   1.000
_cell.length_c   1.000
_cell.angle_alpha   90.00
_cell.angle_beta   90.00
_cell.angle_gamma   90.00
#
_symmetry.space_group_name_H-M   'P 1'
#
loop_
_entity.id
_entity.type
_entity.pdbx_description
1 polymer ?
#
loop_
_entity_poly.entity_id
_entity_poly.type
_entity_poly.pdbx_seq_one_letter_code
_entity_poly.pdbx_strand_id
1 'polypeptide(L)'
;MSFGLVNAEQIMWLDVLYILPLIVWGVDQWIEQQRWGLLFISWFLMLVTNFYIAFMVGLFIGIYYLMRLITLKVQQWWINIGQFIGIMLWSTISSGVIILPVILSLSSNKMPLSSMNGIFTDRSGLWDLPVKSMIGAYDGTKFGTTPYIYVGLIVLIYAVSYFFNRQIARRVRVGYAVLLLSLISGFYLQFFNLTWQGWHFPAMFLYRYSFLWSFVMMQLAAYELEVMVSRLEAKIGIILGSVMLVATVGSFNHYHFISIWNLVATLLFLIVEVLLIFSGLNKKVAIGSLVLVSILELTINAGLMFKGVATEWHYPSASLFNEPAKAIKEGLPK
;
A
#
# COMPACT_ATOMS: atom_id res chain seq x y z
N MET A 1 -4.26 1.15 5.98
CA MET A 1 -3.02 0.59 5.39
C MET A 1 -1.89 0.74 6.39
N SER A 2 -1.08 -0.29 6.64
CA SER A 2 0.07 -0.21 7.56
C SER A 2 1.13 0.80 7.14
N PHE A 3 1.29 1.03 5.83
CA PHE A 3 2.23 2.02 5.29
C PHE A 3 2.09 3.40 5.96
N GLY A 4 0.86 3.93 6.05
CA GLY A 4 0.63 5.27 6.61
C GLY A 4 0.94 5.37 8.11
N LEU A 5 0.75 4.27 8.85
CA LEU A 5 1.02 4.22 10.29
C LEU A 5 2.53 4.23 10.56
N VAL A 6 3.27 3.45 9.78
CA VAL A 6 4.71 3.29 9.96
C VAL A 6 5.48 4.52 9.50
N ASN A 7 5.00 5.16 8.44
CA ASN A 7 5.61 6.37 7.90
C ASN A 7 4.97 7.65 8.46
N ALA A 8 4.23 7.56 9.57
CA ALA A 8 3.54 8.72 10.16
C ALA A 8 4.49 9.86 10.55
N GLU A 9 5.76 9.52 10.80
CA GLU A 9 6.82 10.50 11.07
C GLU A 9 7.21 11.32 9.84
N GLN A 10 7.04 10.75 8.66
CA GLN A 10 7.28 11.41 7.38
C GLN A 10 5.95 11.92 6.82
N ILE A 11 5.44 12.99 7.44
CA ILE A 11 4.11 13.56 7.12
C ILE A 11 3.96 13.82 5.62
N MET A 12 5.02 14.30 4.95
CA MET A 12 5.02 14.55 3.50
C MET A 12 4.68 13.31 2.66
N TRP A 13 4.91 12.09 3.17
CA TRP A 13 4.60 10.84 2.47
C TRP A 13 3.15 10.40 2.57
N LEU A 14 2.37 10.97 3.48
CA LEU A 14 0.99 10.54 3.70
C LEU A 14 0.04 11.06 2.62
N ASP A 15 0.38 12.16 1.95
CA ASP A 15 -0.46 12.79 0.93
C ASP A 15 -0.78 11.85 -0.23
N VAL A 16 0.12 10.90 -0.50
CA VAL A 16 -0.06 9.92 -1.57
C VAL A 16 -1.26 9.00 -1.34
N LEU A 17 -1.67 8.78 -0.08
CA LEU A 17 -2.75 7.86 0.27
C LEU A 17 -4.11 8.36 -0.19
N TYR A 18 -4.34 9.68 -0.17
CA TYR A 18 -5.60 10.26 -0.64
C TYR A 18 -5.52 10.78 -2.07
N ILE A 19 -4.32 11.14 -2.58
CA ILE A 19 -4.16 11.58 -3.97
C ILE A 19 -4.18 10.41 -4.95
N LEU A 20 -3.57 9.26 -4.60
CA LEU A 20 -3.50 8.10 -5.51
C LEU A 20 -4.89 7.63 -6.02
N PRO A 21 -5.92 7.45 -5.16
CA PRO A 21 -7.25 7.10 -5.63
C PRO A 21 -7.82 8.10 -6.66
N LEU A 22 -7.54 9.40 -6.50
CA LEU A 22 -7.98 10.44 -7.42
C LEU A 22 -7.24 10.36 -8.76
N ILE A 23 -5.95 10.03 -8.77
CA ILE A 23 -5.19 9.83 -10.01
C ILE A 23 -5.74 8.62 -10.76
N VAL A 24 -5.92 7.50 -10.07
CA VAL A 24 -6.46 6.27 -10.67
C VAL A 24 -7.87 6.51 -11.23
N TRP A 25 -8.71 7.22 -10.48
CA TRP A 25 -10.02 7.64 -10.98
C TRP A 25 -9.92 8.60 -12.18
N GLY A 26 -8.96 9.52 -12.17
CA GLY A 26 -8.65 10.40 -13.30
C GLY A 26 -8.22 9.63 -14.56
N VAL A 27 -7.45 8.55 -14.39
CA VAL A 27 -7.09 7.64 -15.49
C VAL A 27 -8.33 6.97 -16.06
N ASP A 28 -9.20 6.42 -15.22
CA ASP A 28 -10.42 5.76 -15.68
C ASP A 28 -11.38 6.74 -16.37
N GLN A 29 -11.54 7.94 -15.81
CA GLN A 29 -12.30 9.05 -16.41
C GLN A 29 -11.73 9.47 -17.78
N TRP A 30 -10.41 9.49 -17.92
CA TRP A 30 -9.77 9.79 -19.20
C TRP A 30 -10.09 8.69 -20.23
N ILE A 31 -9.88 7.41 -19.89
CA ILE A 31 -10.10 6.31 -20.84
C ILE A 31 -11.57 6.22 -21.26
N GLU A 32 -12.48 6.26 -20.29
CA GLU A 32 -13.90 5.96 -20.53
C GLU A 32 -14.70 7.18 -20.98
N GLN A 33 -14.35 8.37 -20.50
CA GLN A 33 -15.16 9.60 -20.68
C GLN A 33 -14.39 10.73 -21.38
N GLN A 34 -13.10 10.55 -21.70
CA GLN A 34 -12.22 11.59 -22.27
C GLN A 34 -12.11 12.85 -21.41
N ARG A 35 -12.35 12.71 -20.09
CA ARG A 35 -12.28 13.81 -19.12
C ARG A 35 -10.89 13.87 -18.49
N TRP A 36 -10.07 14.80 -18.96
CA TRP A 36 -8.67 14.94 -18.54
C TRP A 36 -8.46 15.73 -17.23
N GLY A 37 -9.43 16.56 -16.82
CA GLY A 37 -9.26 17.54 -15.73
C GLY A 37 -8.89 16.92 -14.38
N LEU A 38 -9.54 15.81 -13.99
CA LEU A 38 -9.24 15.13 -12.74
C LEU A 38 -7.83 14.55 -12.73
N LEU A 39 -7.41 13.90 -13.83
CA LEU A 39 -6.06 13.37 -13.98
C LEU A 39 -5.02 14.48 -13.89
N PHE A 40 -5.26 15.60 -14.60
CA PHE A 40 -4.38 16.75 -14.58
C PHE A 40 -4.19 17.32 -13.17
N ILE A 41 -5.29 17.61 -12.46
CA ILE A 41 -5.26 18.23 -11.13
C ILE A 41 -4.63 17.28 -10.10
N SER A 42 -5.04 16.02 -10.09
CA SER A 42 -4.52 15.03 -9.13
C SER A 42 -3.03 14.74 -9.34
N TRP A 43 -2.57 14.63 -10.59
CA TRP A 43 -1.15 14.48 -10.89
C TRP A 43 -0.34 15.73 -10.52
N PHE A 44 -0.89 16.92 -10.78
CA PHE A 44 -0.26 18.19 -10.40
C PHE A 44 -0.08 18.25 -8.88
N LEU A 45 -1.13 17.92 -8.12
CA LEU A 45 -1.08 17.89 -6.66
C LEU A 45 -0.08 16.86 -6.14
N MET A 46 0.01 15.68 -6.77
CA MET A 46 1.01 14.67 -6.40
C MET A 46 2.44 15.20 -6.54
N LEU A 47 2.75 15.90 -7.65
CA LEU A 47 4.07 16.47 -7.87
C LEU A 47 4.39 17.63 -6.91
N VAL A 48 3.40 18.47 -6.61
CA VAL A 48 3.58 19.62 -5.70
C VAL A 48 3.74 19.18 -4.25
N THR A 49 2.93 18.22 -3.80
CA THR A 49 2.95 17.75 -2.40
C THR A 49 4.04 16.73 -2.15
N ASN A 50 4.33 15.86 -3.13
CA ASN A 50 5.21 14.72 -2.94
C ASN A 50 5.93 14.32 -4.22
N PHE A 51 6.85 15.18 -4.69
CA PHE A 51 7.69 14.87 -5.84
C PHE A 51 8.53 13.59 -5.66
N TYR A 52 8.83 13.19 -4.43
CA TYR A 52 9.65 12.03 -4.12
C TYR A 52 8.94 10.71 -4.48
N ILE A 53 7.70 10.53 -4.03
CA ILE A 53 6.90 9.33 -4.30
C ILE A 53 6.20 9.43 -5.67
N ALA A 54 6.07 10.64 -6.24
CA ALA A 54 5.48 10.84 -7.56
C ALA A 54 6.13 9.96 -8.65
N PHE A 55 7.44 9.70 -8.59
CA PHE A 55 8.10 8.76 -9.51
C PHE A 55 7.50 7.34 -9.43
N MET A 56 7.38 6.79 -8.22
CA MET A 56 6.81 5.46 -7.98
C MET A 56 5.36 5.38 -8.46
N VAL A 57 4.58 6.44 -8.18
CA VAL A 57 3.19 6.55 -8.64
C VAL A 57 3.14 6.65 -10.15
N GLY A 58 4.01 7.43 -10.79
CA GLY A 58 4.06 7.57 -12.24
C GLY A 58 4.32 6.25 -12.94
N LEU A 59 5.27 5.45 -12.44
CA LEU A 59 5.53 4.10 -12.95
C LEU A 59 4.31 3.20 -12.78
N PHE A 60 3.69 3.21 -11.60
CA PHE A 60 2.47 2.45 -11.32
C PHE A 60 1.31 2.83 -12.24
N ILE A 61 1.05 4.12 -12.40
CA ILE A 61 -0.01 4.65 -13.25
C ILE A 61 0.24 4.31 -14.71
N GLY A 62 1.50 4.32 -15.18
CA GLY A 62 1.85 3.84 -16.51
C GLY A 62 1.48 2.37 -16.72
N ILE A 63 1.84 1.49 -15.78
CA ILE A 63 1.49 0.06 -15.85
C ILE A 63 -0.03 -0.14 -15.75
N TYR A 64 -0.69 0.54 -14.81
CA TYR A 64 -2.15 0.51 -14.63
C TYR A 64 -2.87 0.97 -15.90
N TYR A 65 -2.41 2.07 -16.51
CA TYR A 65 -2.98 2.61 -17.74
C TYR A 65 -2.88 1.61 -18.90
N LEU A 66 -1.70 1.03 -19.13
CA LEU A 66 -1.50 -0.01 -20.16
C LEU A 66 -2.40 -1.22 -19.91
N MET A 67 -2.50 -1.67 -18.65
CA MET A 67 -3.42 -2.73 -18.25
C MET A 67 -4.87 -2.36 -18.60
N ARG A 68 -5.33 -1.14 -18.30
CA ARG A 68 -6.69 -0.67 -18.60
C ARG A 68 -6.95 -0.59 -20.10
N LEU A 69 -6.01 -0.10 -20.91
CA LEU A 69 -6.13 -0.09 -22.38
C LEU A 69 -6.37 -1.50 -22.95
N ILE A 70 -5.58 -2.48 -22.49
CA ILE A 70 -5.69 -3.89 -22.94
C ILE A 70 -7.01 -4.51 -22.49
N THR A 71 -7.40 -4.28 -21.23
CA THR A 71 -8.58 -4.91 -20.64
C THR A 71 -9.89 -4.33 -21.22
N LEU A 72 -9.94 -3.03 -21.46
CA LEU A 72 -11.08 -2.33 -22.06
C LEU A 72 -11.12 -2.39 -23.60
N LYS A 73 -10.07 -2.92 -24.26
CA LYS A 73 -9.95 -3.00 -25.72
C LYS A 73 -10.12 -1.63 -26.40
N VAL A 74 -9.42 -0.62 -25.88
CA VAL A 74 -9.50 0.74 -26.42
C VAL A 74 -9.04 0.78 -27.87
N GLN A 75 -9.87 1.35 -28.75
CA GLN A 75 -9.51 1.57 -30.16
C GLN A 75 -8.55 2.75 -30.27
N GLN A 76 -7.72 2.78 -31.34
CA GLN A 76 -6.73 3.86 -31.56
C GLN A 76 -5.80 4.08 -30.35
N TRP A 77 -5.40 2.99 -29.68
CA TRP A 77 -4.67 3.01 -28.41
C TRP A 77 -3.40 3.86 -28.43
N TRP A 78 -2.69 3.97 -29.56
CA TRP A 78 -1.50 4.81 -29.69
C TRP A 78 -1.81 6.32 -29.58
N ILE A 79 -2.95 6.77 -30.12
CA ILE A 79 -3.40 8.18 -30.00
C ILE A 79 -3.73 8.46 -28.54
N ASN A 80 -4.46 7.53 -27.90
CA ASN A 80 -4.85 7.67 -26.51
C ASN A 80 -3.62 7.67 -25.58
N ILE A 81 -2.58 6.87 -25.86
CA ILE A 81 -1.28 6.96 -25.16
C ILE A 81 -0.63 8.34 -25.33
N GLY A 82 -0.56 8.85 -26.56
CA GLY A 82 0.05 10.17 -26.82
C GLY A 82 -0.65 11.30 -26.06
N GLN A 83 -1.99 11.27 -26.03
CA GLN A 83 -2.81 12.24 -25.29
C GLN A 83 -2.63 12.10 -23.78
N PHE A 84 -2.62 10.87 -23.25
CA PHE A 84 -2.35 10.61 -21.83
C PHE A 84 -0.97 11.15 -21.40
N ILE A 85 0.08 10.86 -22.19
CA ILE A 85 1.42 11.41 -21.95
C ILE A 85 1.38 12.93 -22.02
N GLY A 86 0.64 13.51 -22.98
CA GLY A 86 0.42 14.96 -23.06
C GLY A 86 -0.17 15.54 -21.77
N ILE A 87 -1.24 14.95 -21.23
CA ILE A 87 -1.88 15.40 -19.98
C ILE A 87 -0.89 15.34 -18.81
N MET A 88 -0.17 14.22 -18.66
CA MET A 88 0.81 14.03 -17.59
C MET A 88 1.97 15.03 -17.70
N LEU A 89 2.49 15.27 -18.91
CA LEU A 89 3.54 16.25 -19.16
C LEU A 89 3.07 17.68 -18.89
N TRP A 90 1.87 18.05 -19.35
CA TRP A 90 1.32 19.39 -19.15
C TRP A 90 1.15 19.68 -17.65
N SER A 91 0.60 18.73 -16.91
CA SER A 91 0.46 18.82 -15.46
C SER A 91 1.82 18.91 -14.74
N THR A 92 2.82 18.16 -15.23
CA THR A 92 4.20 18.23 -14.72
C THR A 92 4.83 19.60 -14.97
N ILE A 93 4.69 20.16 -16.17
CA ILE A 93 5.18 21.51 -16.51
C ILE A 93 4.50 22.56 -15.64
N SER A 94 3.19 22.43 -15.40
CA SER A 94 2.45 23.32 -14.50
C SER A 94 2.97 23.26 -13.05
N SER A 95 3.48 22.12 -12.59
CA SER A 95 4.13 21.98 -11.27
C SER A 95 5.57 22.52 -11.21
N GLY A 96 6.04 23.19 -12.28
CA GLY A 96 7.42 23.66 -12.43
C GLY A 96 7.93 24.56 -11.30
N VAL A 97 7.05 25.27 -10.59
CA VAL A 97 7.41 26.07 -9.40
C VAL A 97 8.14 25.22 -8.35
N ILE A 98 7.78 23.94 -8.21
CA ILE A 98 8.42 22.99 -7.30
C ILE A 98 9.45 22.13 -8.04
N ILE A 99 9.08 21.58 -9.19
CA ILE A 99 9.91 20.58 -9.90
C ILE A 99 11.19 21.19 -10.46
N LEU A 100 11.16 22.43 -10.96
CA LEU A 100 12.35 23.08 -11.52
C LEU A 100 13.48 23.26 -10.48
N PRO A 101 13.26 23.89 -9.31
CA PRO A 101 14.32 24.01 -8.31
C PRO A 101 14.79 22.66 -7.78
N VAL A 102 13.92 21.66 -7.68
CA VAL A 102 14.31 20.28 -7.33
C VAL A 102 15.28 19.69 -8.35
N ILE A 103 14.98 19.80 -9.65
CA ILE A 103 15.88 19.31 -10.71
C ILE A 103 17.23 20.04 -10.67
N LEU A 104 17.23 21.37 -10.47
CA LEU A 104 18.46 22.15 -10.36
C LEU A 104 19.29 21.77 -9.13
N SER A 105 18.64 21.47 -8.00
CA SER A 105 19.30 21.02 -6.77
C SER A 105 19.87 19.61 -6.90
N LEU A 106 19.14 18.68 -7.52
CA LEU A 106 19.61 17.30 -7.72
C LEU A 106 20.70 17.20 -8.78
N SER A 107 20.64 18.01 -9.85
CA SER A 107 21.66 18.00 -10.91
C SER A 107 23.00 18.56 -10.45
N SER A 108 23.01 19.46 -9.45
CA SER A 108 24.24 19.93 -8.82
C SER A 108 24.83 18.89 -7.86
N ASN A 109 23.99 18.07 -7.22
CA ASN A 109 24.39 16.96 -6.36
C ASN A 109 24.44 15.64 -7.13
N LYS A 110 25.53 15.39 -7.86
CA LYS A 110 25.74 14.16 -8.63
C LYS A 110 25.93 12.92 -7.73
N MET A 111 24.85 12.44 -7.14
CA MET A 111 24.84 11.19 -6.40
C MET A 111 24.87 10.02 -7.40
N PRO A 112 25.83 9.10 -7.32
CA PRO A 112 25.91 7.98 -8.24
C PRO A 112 24.68 7.08 -8.11
N LEU A 113 24.28 6.48 -9.23
CA LEU A 113 23.28 5.41 -9.22
C LEU A 113 23.82 4.23 -8.41
N SER A 114 22.92 3.53 -7.72
CA SER A 114 23.27 2.36 -6.93
C SER A 114 23.60 1.16 -7.83
N SER A 115 24.62 0.38 -7.47
CA SER A 115 24.91 -0.89 -8.14
C SER A 115 24.06 -2.04 -7.58
N MET A 116 23.76 -3.03 -8.41
CA MET A 116 23.14 -4.26 -7.97
C MET A 116 24.18 -5.13 -7.25
N ASN A 117 23.86 -5.60 -6.04
CA ASN A 117 24.75 -6.42 -5.21
C ASN A 117 24.34 -7.91 -5.21
N GLY A 118 23.20 -8.26 -5.81
CA GLY A 118 22.69 -9.62 -5.91
C GLY A 118 21.38 -9.69 -6.70
N ILE A 119 20.82 -10.89 -6.86
CA ILE A 119 19.53 -11.08 -7.57
C ILE A 119 18.35 -10.66 -6.68
N PHE A 120 18.41 -11.06 -5.41
CA PHE A 120 17.35 -10.84 -4.44
C PHE A 120 17.59 -9.59 -3.61
N THR A 121 16.51 -9.00 -3.08
CA THR A 121 16.60 -7.91 -2.11
C THR A 121 17.11 -8.41 -0.76
N ASP A 122 17.77 -7.51 -0.02
CA ASP A 122 18.34 -7.83 1.28
C ASP A 122 17.26 -8.32 2.25
N ARG A 123 17.52 -9.47 2.90
CA ARG A 123 16.61 -10.15 3.84
C ARG A 123 15.25 -10.55 3.27
N SER A 124 15.10 -10.68 1.95
CA SER A 124 13.87 -11.27 1.40
C SER A 124 13.68 -12.71 1.85
N GLY A 125 12.50 -13.00 2.39
CA GLY A 125 12.09 -14.31 2.84
C GLY A 125 10.85 -14.80 2.08
N LEU A 126 10.79 -16.10 1.81
CA LEU A 126 9.70 -16.71 1.02
C LEU A 126 8.30 -16.36 1.57
N TRP A 127 8.19 -16.14 2.87
CA TRP A 127 6.94 -15.92 3.58
C TRP A 127 6.68 -14.45 3.97
N ASP A 128 7.42 -13.49 3.40
CA ASP A 128 7.31 -12.07 3.78
C ASP A 128 5.88 -11.55 3.59
N LEU A 129 5.23 -11.85 2.46
CA LEU A 129 3.88 -11.35 2.20
C LEU A 129 2.82 -11.92 3.16
N PRO A 130 2.73 -13.25 3.40
CA PRO A 130 1.81 -13.76 4.42
C PRO A 130 2.08 -13.21 5.82
N VAL A 131 3.36 -13.14 6.22
CA VAL A 131 3.76 -12.65 7.54
C VAL A 131 3.44 -11.15 7.70
N LYS A 132 3.73 -10.33 6.69
CA LYS A 132 3.40 -8.90 6.70
C LYS A 132 1.92 -8.60 6.50
N SER A 133 1.12 -9.62 6.22
CA SER A 133 -0.34 -9.54 6.20
C SER A 133 -0.96 -9.90 7.56
N MET A 134 -0.15 -10.13 8.60
CA MET A 134 -0.61 -10.37 9.97
C MET A 134 -0.77 -9.07 10.77
N ILE A 135 -1.61 -9.13 11.80
CA ILE A 135 -1.82 -8.05 12.76
C ILE A 135 -0.53 -7.78 13.55
N GLY A 136 -0.09 -6.52 13.57
CA GLY A 136 1.05 -6.05 14.35
C GLY A 136 2.41 -6.50 13.81
N ALA A 137 2.52 -6.78 12.52
CA ALA A 137 3.74 -7.20 11.85
C ALA A 137 4.75 -6.05 11.66
N TYR A 138 5.34 -5.56 12.75
CA TYR A 138 6.28 -4.44 12.76
C TYR A 138 7.75 -4.89 12.82
N ASP A 139 8.55 -4.60 11.80
CA ASP A 139 9.97 -5.00 11.72
C ASP A 139 10.95 -3.81 11.64
N GLY A 140 10.47 -2.60 11.95
CA GLY A 140 11.24 -1.36 11.95
C GLY A 140 11.01 -0.49 10.72
N THR A 141 11.64 0.69 10.69
CA THR A 141 11.68 1.60 9.53
C THR A 141 13.09 1.88 9.04
N LYS A 142 14.13 1.48 9.78
CA LYS A 142 15.53 1.72 9.41
C LYS A 142 16.02 0.77 8.31
N PHE A 143 16.69 -0.32 8.66
CA PHE A 143 17.37 -1.20 7.69
C PHE A 143 16.90 -2.64 7.80
N GLY A 144 16.92 -3.33 6.66
CA GLY A 144 16.57 -4.75 6.59
C GLY A 144 15.11 -5.03 6.98
N THR A 145 14.22 -4.09 6.65
CA THR A 145 12.77 -4.19 6.83
C THR A 145 12.14 -4.80 5.59
N THR A 146 10.91 -5.31 5.71
CA THR A 146 10.12 -5.90 4.63
C THR A 146 8.89 -5.01 4.34
N PRO A 147 8.28 -5.08 3.15
CA PRO A 147 7.25 -4.12 2.74
C PRO A 147 6.01 -4.12 3.64
N TYR A 148 5.52 -2.92 3.98
CA TYR A 148 4.33 -2.74 4.83
C TYR A 148 3.04 -2.76 4.03
N ILE A 149 2.45 -3.96 3.90
CA ILE A 149 1.34 -4.26 2.98
C ILE A 149 -0.02 -4.53 3.63
N TYR A 150 -0.12 -4.46 4.96
CA TYR A 150 -1.33 -4.86 5.67
C TYR A 150 -2.50 -3.88 5.43
N VAL A 151 -3.65 -4.44 5.05
CA VAL A 151 -4.88 -3.71 4.67
C VAL A 151 -6.12 -4.13 5.46
N GLY A 152 -5.99 -5.05 6.43
CA GLY A 152 -7.10 -5.71 7.11
C GLY A 152 -7.43 -7.06 6.48
N LEU A 153 -7.81 -8.03 7.31
CA LEU A 153 -8.01 -9.42 6.89
C LEU A 153 -9.23 -9.57 5.99
N ILE A 154 -10.31 -8.85 6.26
CA ILE A 154 -11.48 -8.86 5.38
C ILE A 154 -11.16 -8.37 3.96
N VAL A 155 -10.33 -7.32 3.84
CA VAL A 155 -9.88 -6.78 2.56
C VAL A 155 -9.04 -7.83 1.83
N LEU A 156 -8.16 -8.52 2.56
CA LEU A 156 -7.34 -9.59 1.99
C LEU A 156 -8.20 -10.76 1.48
N ILE A 157 -9.22 -11.17 2.22
CA ILE A 157 -10.17 -12.22 1.80
C ILE A 157 -10.85 -11.84 0.47
N TYR A 158 -11.46 -10.66 0.41
CA TYR A 158 -12.19 -10.22 -0.79
C TYR A 158 -11.26 -9.97 -1.98
N ALA A 159 -10.09 -9.39 -1.76
CA ALA A 159 -9.10 -9.15 -2.82
C ALA A 159 -8.59 -10.45 -3.44
N VAL A 160 -8.40 -11.51 -2.65
CA VAL A 160 -8.03 -12.83 -3.20
C VAL A 160 -9.21 -13.49 -3.89
N SER A 161 -10.42 -13.33 -3.35
CA SER A 161 -11.67 -13.87 -3.93
C SER A 161 -11.96 -13.32 -5.34
N TYR A 162 -11.61 -12.05 -5.57
CA TYR A 162 -11.67 -11.39 -6.89
C TYR A 162 -11.09 -12.23 -8.03
N PHE A 163 -9.96 -12.92 -7.82
CA PHE A 163 -9.30 -13.69 -8.88
C PHE A 163 -10.04 -14.99 -9.24
N PHE A 164 -10.90 -15.49 -8.36
CA PHE A 164 -11.68 -16.70 -8.57
C PHE A 164 -13.11 -16.41 -9.03
N ASN A 165 -13.55 -15.16 -8.95
CA ASN A 165 -14.86 -14.74 -9.42
C ASN A 165 -14.99 -14.88 -10.95
N ARG A 166 -15.94 -15.74 -11.36
CA ARG A 166 -16.19 -16.05 -12.78
C ARG A 166 -16.98 -14.97 -13.51
N GLN A 167 -17.66 -14.08 -12.79
CA GLN A 167 -18.40 -12.96 -13.39
C GLN A 167 -17.44 -11.92 -13.99
N ILE A 168 -16.22 -11.83 -13.47
CA ILE A 168 -15.18 -10.94 -13.97
C ILE A 168 -14.42 -11.61 -15.12
N ALA A 169 -14.34 -10.89 -16.24
CA ALA A 169 -13.63 -11.35 -17.42
C ALA A 169 -12.17 -11.71 -17.10
N ARG A 170 -11.71 -12.88 -17.58
CA ARG A 170 -10.36 -13.41 -17.31
C ARG A 170 -9.25 -12.40 -17.62
N ARG A 171 -9.40 -11.63 -18.70
CA ARG A 171 -8.42 -10.59 -19.08
C ARG A 171 -8.22 -9.52 -18.01
N VAL A 172 -9.30 -9.11 -17.34
CA VAL A 172 -9.28 -8.08 -16.30
C VAL A 172 -8.55 -8.63 -15.07
N ARG A 173 -8.90 -9.87 -14.67
CA ARG A 173 -8.22 -10.59 -13.59
C ARG A 173 -6.73 -10.78 -13.86
N VAL A 174 -6.36 -11.20 -15.08
CA VAL A 174 -4.95 -11.34 -15.48
C VAL A 174 -4.24 -9.98 -15.45
N GLY A 175 -4.89 -8.91 -15.89
CA GLY A 175 -4.35 -7.55 -15.82
C GLY A 175 -3.96 -7.15 -14.40
N TYR A 176 -4.89 -7.28 -13.44
CA TYR A 176 -4.59 -6.99 -12.03
C TYR A 176 -3.56 -7.94 -11.42
N ALA A 177 -3.54 -9.21 -11.84
CA ALA A 177 -2.50 -10.14 -11.40
C ALA A 177 -1.11 -9.70 -11.88
N VAL A 178 -0.97 -9.25 -13.13
CA VAL A 178 0.30 -8.70 -13.66
C VAL A 178 0.70 -7.43 -12.91
N LEU A 179 -0.26 -6.54 -12.60
CA LEU A 179 0.00 -5.33 -11.81
C LEU A 179 0.48 -5.66 -10.39
N LEU A 180 -0.12 -6.64 -9.72
CA LEU A 180 0.35 -7.10 -8.41
C LEU A 180 1.72 -7.78 -8.51
N LEU A 181 1.95 -8.59 -9.55
CA LEU A 181 3.23 -9.27 -9.76
C LEU A 181 4.38 -8.28 -10.02
N SER A 182 4.14 -7.14 -10.65
CA SER A 182 5.19 -6.11 -10.83
C SER A 182 5.59 -5.44 -9.51
N LEU A 183 4.67 -5.35 -8.55
CA LEU A 183 4.96 -4.88 -7.19
C LEU A 183 5.69 -5.96 -6.39
N ILE A 184 5.23 -7.22 -6.46
CA ILE A 184 5.89 -8.37 -5.81
C ILE A 184 7.32 -8.54 -6.34
N SER A 185 7.53 -8.41 -7.65
CA SER A 185 8.88 -8.50 -8.20
C SER A 185 9.79 -7.42 -7.62
N GLY A 186 9.27 -6.22 -7.36
CA GLY A 186 10.00 -5.17 -6.64
C GLY A 186 10.35 -5.55 -5.20
N PHE A 187 9.47 -6.27 -4.50
CA PHE A 187 9.71 -6.68 -3.12
C PHE A 187 10.83 -7.72 -3.00
N TYR A 188 10.95 -8.62 -3.98
CA TYR A 188 11.87 -9.76 -3.93
C TYR A 188 13.12 -9.62 -4.78
N LEU A 189 13.05 -8.96 -5.94
CA LEU A 189 14.13 -8.89 -6.91
C LEU A 189 14.75 -7.50 -6.91
N GLN A 190 16.06 -7.43 -6.68
CA GLN A 190 16.77 -6.16 -6.48
C GLN A 190 16.71 -5.26 -7.72
N PHE A 191 16.68 -5.82 -8.93
CA PHE A 191 16.54 -5.05 -10.17
C PHE A 191 15.23 -4.25 -10.22
N PHE A 192 14.11 -4.93 -9.96
CA PHE A 192 12.80 -4.28 -9.94
C PHE A 192 12.69 -3.35 -8.74
N ASN A 193 13.27 -3.72 -7.60
CA ASN A 193 13.34 -2.86 -6.42
C ASN A 193 14.00 -1.50 -6.71
N LEU A 194 15.15 -1.52 -7.40
CA LEU A 194 15.85 -0.32 -7.83
C LEU A 194 15.07 0.44 -8.90
N THR A 195 14.43 -0.27 -9.82
CA THR A 195 13.58 0.35 -10.86
C THR A 195 12.44 1.16 -10.25
N TRP A 196 11.72 0.59 -9.27
CA TRP A 196 10.68 1.31 -8.53
C TRP A 196 11.21 2.53 -7.78
N GLN A 197 12.52 2.58 -7.49
CA GLN A 197 13.15 3.64 -6.70
C GLN A 197 14.05 4.57 -7.52
N GLY A 198 14.00 4.48 -8.85
CA GLY A 198 14.79 5.35 -9.72
C GLY A 198 16.29 5.08 -9.65
N TRP A 199 16.69 3.83 -9.42
CA TRP A 199 18.09 3.38 -9.32
C TRP A 199 18.89 3.95 -8.13
N HIS A 200 18.19 4.28 -7.04
CA HIS A 200 18.81 4.64 -5.77
C HIS A 200 18.33 3.75 -4.63
N PHE A 201 19.25 3.20 -3.84
CA PHE A 201 18.88 2.58 -2.57
C PHE A 201 18.39 3.65 -1.59
N PRO A 202 17.26 3.41 -0.91
CA PRO A 202 16.74 4.33 0.06
C PRO A 202 17.57 4.23 1.35
N ALA A 203 17.99 5.37 1.88
CA ALA A 203 18.50 5.45 3.24
C ALA A 203 17.29 5.42 4.18
N MET A 204 16.99 4.23 4.72
CA MET A 204 15.82 3.95 5.55
C MET A 204 14.48 4.03 4.81
N PHE A 205 13.44 3.52 5.47
CA PHE A 205 12.08 3.40 4.95
C PHE A 205 12.06 2.65 3.63
N LEU A 206 12.45 1.38 3.70
CA LEU A 206 12.51 0.53 2.51
C LEU A 206 11.10 0.31 1.92
N TYR A 207 11.06 0.01 0.62
CA TYR A 207 9.80 -0.33 -0.08
C TYR A 207 8.71 0.74 0.04
N ARG A 208 9.06 2.02 -0.16
CA ARG A 208 8.11 3.15 -0.05
C ARG A 208 6.92 3.07 -1.00
N TYR A 209 7.02 2.25 -2.04
CA TYR A 209 5.93 1.97 -2.98
C TYR A 209 4.97 0.86 -2.51
N SER A 210 5.16 0.29 -1.32
CA SER A 210 4.29 -0.78 -0.76
C SER A 210 2.84 -0.35 -0.53
N PHE A 211 2.55 0.96 -0.42
CA PHE A 211 1.19 1.47 -0.40
C PHE A 211 0.43 1.21 -1.72
N LEU A 212 1.13 1.09 -2.85
CA LEU A 212 0.51 0.76 -4.14
C LEU A 212 -0.11 -0.64 -4.10
N TRP A 213 0.59 -1.60 -3.49
CA TRP A 213 0.04 -2.94 -3.23
C TRP A 213 -1.22 -2.83 -2.39
N SER A 214 -1.13 -2.09 -1.28
CA SER A 214 -2.27 -1.88 -0.37
C SER A 214 -3.47 -1.27 -1.09
N PHE A 215 -3.24 -0.29 -1.96
CA PHE A 215 -4.26 0.35 -2.79
C PHE A 215 -4.92 -0.65 -3.75
N VAL A 216 -4.14 -1.43 -4.51
CA VAL A 216 -4.69 -2.41 -5.44
C VAL A 216 -5.49 -3.48 -4.69
N MET A 217 -5.01 -3.97 -3.55
CA MET A 217 -5.76 -4.92 -2.73
C MET A 217 -7.11 -4.36 -2.27
N MET A 218 -7.14 -3.10 -1.81
CA MET A 218 -8.39 -2.43 -1.46
C MET A 218 -9.32 -2.26 -2.67
N GLN A 219 -8.78 -1.92 -3.84
CA GLN A 219 -9.55 -1.80 -5.08
C GLN A 219 -10.18 -3.14 -5.49
N LEU A 220 -9.42 -4.24 -5.44
CA LEU A 220 -9.93 -5.58 -5.76
C LEU A 220 -11.00 -6.03 -4.78
N ALA A 221 -10.79 -5.78 -3.48
CA ALA A 221 -11.79 -6.09 -2.46
C ALA A 221 -13.10 -5.33 -2.68
N ALA A 222 -13.03 -4.04 -3.05
CA ALA A 222 -14.20 -3.23 -3.36
C ALA A 222 -14.99 -3.81 -4.55
N TYR A 223 -14.31 -4.19 -5.63
CA TYR A 223 -14.98 -4.82 -6.78
C TYR A 223 -15.64 -6.15 -6.42
N GLU A 224 -14.99 -6.98 -5.59
CA GLU A 224 -15.58 -8.26 -5.20
C GLU A 224 -16.81 -8.08 -4.31
N LEU A 225 -16.78 -7.09 -3.41
CA LEU A 225 -17.90 -6.73 -2.55
C LEU A 225 -19.14 -6.29 -3.34
N GLU A 226 -18.97 -5.68 -4.52
CA GLU A 226 -20.10 -5.31 -5.39
C GLU A 226 -20.78 -6.55 -6.02
N VAL A 227 -20.01 -7.61 -6.26
CA VAL A 227 -20.47 -8.80 -7.01
C VAL A 227 -20.98 -9.93 -6.10
N MET A 228 -20.67 -9.88 -4.79
CA MET A 228 -21.16 -10.75 -3.70
C MET A 228 -21.30 -12.23 -4.04
N VAL A 229 -20.23 -13.00 -3.84
CA VAL A 229 -20.31 -14.44 -3.60
C VAL A 229 -20.08 -14.67 -2.09
N SER A 230 -20.64 -15.73 -1.49
CA SER A 230 -20.63 -15.89 -0.02
C SER A 230 -19.95 -17.14 0.53
N ARG A 231 -19.64 -18.13 -0.32
CA ARG A 231 -19.02 -19.41 0.13
C ARG A 231 -17.57 -19.57 -0.29
N LEU A 232 -17.09 -18.77 -1.23
CA LEU A 232 -15.75 -18.86 -1.78
C LEU A 232 -14.76 -18.09 -0.89
N GLU A 233 -15.19 -16.92 -0.45
CA GLU A 233 -14.53 -15.96 0.43
C GLU A 233 -14.13 -16.62 1.73
N ALA A 234 -15.05 -17.37 2.33
CA ALA A 234 -14.78 -18.04 3.58
C ALA A 234 -13.81 -19.23 3.44
N LYS A 235 -13.83 -19.95 2.30
CA LYS A 235 -12.79 -20.94 1.98
C LYS A 235 -11.43 -20.27 1.79
N ILE A 236 -11.41 -19.12 1.14
CA ILE A 236 -10.20 -18.31 0.95
C ILE A 236 -9.68 -17.82 2.30
N GLY A 237 -10.55 -17.38 3.21
CA GLY A 237 -10.18 -17.06 4.59
C GLY A 237 -9.48 -18.22 5.30
N ILE A 238 -10.04 -19.43 5.22
CA ILE A 238 -9.42 -20.64 5.81
C ILE A 238 -8.04 -20.92 5.17
N ILE A 239 -7.91 -20.79 3.86
CA ILE A 239 -6.64 -20.98 3.15
C ILE A 239 -5.61 -19.93 3.59
N LEU A 240 -6.01 -18.66 3.67
CA LEU A 240 -5.14 -17.58 4.11
C LEU A 240 -4.64 -17.82 5.54
N GLY A 241 -5.52 -18.22 6.45
CA GLY A 241 -5.16 -18.59 7.83
C GLY A 241 -4.19 -19.75 7.89
N SER A 242 -4.39 -20.77 7.05
CA SER A 242 -3.49 -21.92 6.94
C SER A 242 -2.12 -21.54 6.40
N VAL A 243 -2.08 -20.69 5.37
CA VAL A 243 -0.83 -20.17 4.79
C VAL A 243 -0.08 -19.32 5.81
N MET A 244 -0.79 -18.47 6.55
CA MET A 244 -0.25 -17.65 7.63
C MET A 244 0.34 -18.52 8.76
N LEU A 245 -0.36 -19.58 9.17
CA LEU A 245 0.14 -20.53 10.16
C LEU A 245 1.41 -21.25 9.67
N VAL A 246 1.40 -21.77 8.44
CA VAL A 246 2.57 -22.44 7.83
C VAL A 246 3.73 -21.46 7.67
N ALA A 247 3.47 -20.21 7.29
CA ALA A 247 4.47 -19.17 7.19
C ALA A 247 5.16 -18.89 8.55
N THR A 248 4.40 -18.79 9.64
CA THR A 248 4.98 -18.57 10.98
C THR A 248 5.74 -19.78 11.49
N VAL A 249 5.21 -21.00 11.32
CA VAL A 249 5.85 -22.22 11.85
C VAL A 249 7.02 -22.67 10.98
N GLY A 250 6.86 -22.65 9.66
CA GLY A 250 7.82 -23.14 8.67
C GLY A 250 8.98 -22.18 8.37
N SER A 251 8.98 -20.99 8.97
CA SER A 251 10.05 -20.00 8.77
C SER A 251 11.23 -20.14 9.73
N PHE A 252 11.24 -21.14 10.63
CA PHE A 252 12.37 -21.47 11.52
C PHE A 252 13.06 -20.25 12.16
N ASN A 253 12.28 -19.35 12.77
CA ASN A 253 12.75 -18.09 13.40
C ASN A 253 13.25 -16.98 12.46
N HIS A 254 13.08 -17.07 11.14
CA HIS A 254 13.44 -15.95 10.24
C HIS A 254 12.69 -14.65 10.58
N TYR A 255 11.44 -14.74 11.07
CA TYR A 255 10.59 -13.59 11.38
C TYR A 255 10.51 -13.29 12.89
N HIS A 256 11.61 -12.83 13.47
CA HIS A 256 11.68 -12.48 14.91
C HIS A 256 10.70 -11.37 15.35
N PHE A 257 10.18 -10.59 14.42
CA PHE A 257 9.23 -9.52 14.70
C PHE A 257 7.77 -10.00 14.86
N ILE A 258 7.46 -11.24 14.49
CA ILE A 258 6.17 -11.85 14.73
C ILE A 258 6.24 -12.72 15.98
N SER A 259 5.44 -12.38 16.97
CA SER A 259 5.22 -13.26 18.13
C SER A 259 4.07 -14.23 17.88
N ILE A 260 4.00 -15.29 18.69
CA ILE A 260 2.84 -16.19 18.73
C ILE A 260 1.53 -15.42 18.99
N TRP A 261 1.57 -14.31 19.72
CA TRP A 261 0.40 -13.48 20.00
C TRP A 261 -0.09 -12.72 18.76
N ASN A 262 0.80 -12.30 17.87
CA ASN A 262 0.41 -11.71 16.58
C ASN A 262 -0.34 -12.74 15.73
N LEU A 263 0.18 -13.98 15.68
CA LEU A 263 -0.47 -15.08 14.97
C LEU A 263 -1.83 -15.40 15.59
N VAL A 264 -1.92 -15.57 16.91
CA VAL A 264 -3.17 -15.86 17.62
C VAL A 264 -4.20 -14.75 17.37
N ALA A 265 -3.82 -13.48 17.50
CA ALA A 265 -4.72 -12.36 17.22
C ALA A 265 -5.22 -12.41 15.77
N THR A 266 -4.31 -12.60 14.81
CA THR A 266 -4.65 -12.69 13.37
C THR A 266 -5.63 -13.84 13.11
N LEU A 267 -5.38 -15.04 13.64
CA LEU A 267 -6.25 -16.19 13.46
C LEU A 267 -7.62 -16.00 14.14
N LEU A 268 -7.68 -15.39 15.32
CA LEU A 268 -8.95 -15.11 16.00
C LEU A 268 -9.82 -14.15 15.18
N PHE A 269 -9.26 -13.03 14.70
CA PHE A 269 -9.98 -12.10 13.84
C PHE A 269 -10.46 -12.77 12.56
N LEU A 270 -9.56 -13.52 11.90
CA LEU A 270 -9.88 -14.25 10.68
C LEU A 270 -11.01 -15.27 10.88
N ILE A 271 -11.00 -16.02 11.98
CA ILE A 271 -12.06 -16.97 12.33
C ILE A 271 -13.39 -16.24 12.53
N VAL A 272 -13.40 -15.13 13.27
CA VAL A 272 -14.61 -14.34 13.51
C VAL A 272 -15.17 -13.80 12.19
N GLU A 273 -14.33 -13.26 11.31
CA GLU A 273 -14.74 -12.77 9.99
C GLU A 273 -15.32 -13.88 9.10
N VAL A 274 -14.64 -15.04 9.04
CA VAL A 274 -15.10 -16.22 8.29
C VAL A 274 -16.43 -16.72 8.83
N LEU A 275 -16.61 -16.76 10.16
CA LEU A 275 -17.87 -17.14 10.78
C LEU A 275 -18.97 -16.13 10.46
N LEU A 276 -18.69 -14.82 10.48
CA LEU A 276 -19.65 -13.79 10.12
C LEU A 276 -20.09 -13.89 8.64
N ILE A 277 -19.16 -14.18 7.72
CA ILE A 277 -19.47 -14.45 6.31
C ILE A 277 -20.42 -15.66 6.18
N PHE A 278 -20.26 -16.69 7.01
CA PHE A 278 -21.10 -17.91 7.00
C PHE A 278 -22.34 -17.88 7.90
N SER A 279 -22.47 -16.86 8.76
CA SER A 279 -23.38 -16.86 9.92
C SER A 279 -24.87 -16.96 9.59
N GLY A 280 -25.26 -16.84 8.31
CA GLY A 280 -26.66 -16.82 7.88
C GLY A 280 -27.46 -15.64 8.45
N LEU A 281 -26.79 -14.69 9.11
CA LEU A 281 -27.39 -13.49 9.68
C LEU A 281 -28.01 -12.64 8.58
N ASN A 282 -28.93 -11.77 8.98
CA ASN A 282 -29.45 -10.73 8.10
C ASN A 282 -28.28 -9.94 7.49
N LYS A 283 -28.30 -9.73 6.17
CA LYS A 283 -27.23 -9.05 5.42
C LYS A 283 -26.77 -7.74 6.06
N LYS A 284 -27.70 -6.90 6.55
CA LYS A 284 -27.36 -5.62 7.19
C LYS A 284 -26.61 -5.84 8.51
N VAL A 285 -27.03 -6.83 9.29
CA VAL A 285 -26.39 -7.21 10.56
C VAL A 285 -25.01 -7.78 10.30
N ALA A 286 -24.88 -8.72 9.36
CA ALA A 286 -23.59 -9.31 8.98
C ALA A 286 -22.57 -8.26 8.52
N ILE A 287 -22.98 -7.33 7.65
CA ILE A 287 -22.13 -6.23 7.19
C ILE A 287 -21.77 -5.30 8.36
N GLY A 288 -22.74 -4.90 9.18
CA GLY A 288 -22.49 -4.06 10.36
C GLY A 288 -21.51 -4.69 11.34
N SER A 289 -21.64 -6.00 11.60
CA SER A 289 -20.72 -6.77 12.43
C SER A 289 -19.33 -6.87 11.80
N LEU A 290 -19.23 -7.15 10.50
CA LEU A 290 -17.93 -7.19 9.79
C LEU A 290 -17.21 -5.84 9.85
N VAL A 291 -17.92 -4.73 9.64
CA VAL A 291 -17.36 -3.38 9.76
C VAL A 291 -16.86 -3.13 11.17
N LEU A 292 -17.63 -3.47 12.21
CA LEU A 292 -17.23 -3.29 13.60
C LEU A 292 -15.99 -4.13 13.95
N VAL A 293 -15.96 -5.39 13.52
CA VAL A 293 -14.79 -6.28 13.70
C VAL A 293 -13.57 -5.73 12.98
N SER A 294 -13.73 -5.24 11.75
CA SER A 294 -12.64 -4.63 10.96
C SER A 294 -12.11 -3.36 11.64
N ILE A 295 -12.97 -2.52 12.21
CA ILE A 295 -12.55 -1.33 12.95
C ILE A 295 -11.72 -1.74 14.17
N LEU A 296 -12.16 -2.75 14.94
CA LEU A 296 -11.42 -3.25 16.09
C LEU A 296 -10.07 -3.84 15.68
N GLU A 297 -10.05 -4.66 14.63
CA GLU A 297 -8.85 -5.27 14.05
C GLU A 297 -7.82 -4.20 13.64
N LEU A 298 -8.25 -3.23 12.82
CA LEU A 298 -7.41 -2.14 12.36
C LEU A 298 -6.94 -1.25 13.52
N THR A 299 -7.75 -1.04 14.55
CA THR A 299 -7.37 -0.27 15.74
C THR A 299 -6.27 -0.99 16.54
N ILE A 300 -6.42 -2.30 16.76
CA ILE A 300 -5.39 -3.10 17.44
C ILE A 300 -4.10 -3.12 16.64
N ASN A 301 -4.20 -3.36 15.32
CA ASN A 301 -3.05 -3.29 14.44
C ASN A 301 -2.37 -1.92 14.53
N ALA A 302 -3.12 -0.83 14.45
CA ALA A 302 -2.58 0.53 14.57
C ALA A 302 -1.84 0.76 15.89
N GLY A 303 -2.41 0.34 17.02
CA GLY A 303 -1.76 0.43 18.32
C GLY A 303 -0.43 -0.33 18.39
N LEU A 304 -0.39 -1.56 17.85
CA LEU A 304 0.84 -2.37 17.81
C LEU A 304 1.90 -1.74 16.91
N MET A 305 1.52 -1.23 15.74
CA MET A 305 2.44 -0.58 14.81
C MET A 305 3.00 0.71 15.39
N PHE A 306 2.15 1.58 15.96
CA PHE A 306 2.61 2.82 16.60
C PHE A 306 3.51 2.55 17.80
N LYS A 307 3.23 1.52 18.59
CA LYS A 307 4.14 1.11 19.68
C LYS A 307 5.52 0.73 19.14
N GLY A 308 5.58 0.02 18.01
CA GLY A 308 6.82 -0.31 17.31
C GLY A 308 7.59 0.95 16.89
N VAL A 309 6.91 1.86 16.16
CA VAL A 309 7.50 3.13 15.70
C VAL A 309 8.00 3.97 16.87
N ALA A 310 7.17 4.15 17.91
CA ALA A 310 7.53 4.94 19.09
C ALA A 310 8.74 4.38 19.82
N THR A 311 8.89 3.05 19.86
CA THR A 311 10.06 2.40 20.46
C THR A 311 11.32 2.61 19.63
N GLU A 312 11.24 2.49 18.29
CA GLU A 312 12.39 2.66 17.40
C GLU A 312 12.92 4.10 17.33
N TRP A 313 12.01 5.06 17.36
CA TRP A 313 12.30 6.50 17.24
C TRP A 313 12.35 7.23 18.56
N HIS A 314 12.12 6.54 19.68
CA HIS A 314 12.19 7.08 21.04
C HIS A 314 11.30 8.32 21.20
N TYR A 315 10.04 8.24 20.76
CA TYR A 315 9.16 9.39 20.86
C TYR A 315 9.02 9.86 22.31
N PRO A 316 9.26 11.15 22.60
CA PRO A 316 9.16 11.68 23.95
C PRO A 316 7.73 11.55 24.46
N SER A 317 7.60 11.23 25.75
CA SER A 317 6.30 11.20 26.42
C SER A 317 5.66 12.58 26.34
N ALA A 318 4.33 12.62 26.24
CA ALA A 318 3.58 13.89 26.22
C ALA A 318 3.86 14.77 27.46
N SER A 319 4.26 14.17 28.58
CA SER A 319 4.66 14.88 29.81
C SER A 319 5.83 15.84 29.56
N LEU A 320 6.80 15.49 28.72
CA LEU A 320 7.96 16.34 28.40
C LEU A 320 7.55 17.67 27.71
N PHE A 321 6.39 17.71 27.06
CA PHE A 321 5.85 18.94 26.47
C PHE A 321 4.83 19.62 27.38
N ASN A 322 4.00 18.83 28.07
CA ASN A 322 2.90 19.33 28.88
C ASN A 322 3.38 19.95 30.20
N GLU A 323 4.43 19.41 30.83
CA GLU A 323 4.96 19.94 32.09
C GLU A 323 5.56 21.34 31.91
N PRO A 324 6.43 21.60 30.91
CA PRO A 324 6.89 22.96 30.63
C PRO A 324 5.75 23.89 30.22
N ALA A 325 4.80 23.42 29.40
CA ALA A 325 3.65 24.24 28.98
C ALA A 325 2.75 24.62 30.17
N LYS A 326 2.57 23.70 31.13
CA LYS A 326 1.83 23.96 32.37
C LYS A 326 2.60 24.90 33.30
N ALA A 327 3.91 24.69 33.48
CA ALA A 327 4.77 25.58 34.25
C ALA A 327 4.78 27.02 33.68
N ILE A 328 4.82 27.17 32.36
CA ILE A 328 4.69 28.47 31.67
C ILE A 328 3.32 29.11 31.94
N LYS A 329 2.23 28.33 31.85
CA LYS A 329 0.88 28.84 32.15
C LYS A 329 0.70 29.24 33.61
N GLU A 330 1.39 28.56 34.53
CA GLU A 330 1.31 28.78 35.98
C GLU A 330 2.34 29.81 36.49
N GLY A 331 3.17 30.39 35.60
CA GLY A 331 4.14 31.43 35.95
C GLY A 331 5.33 30.92 36.78
N LEU A 332 5.59 29.61 36.77
CA LEU A 332 6.71 29.02 37.50
C LEU A 332 8.02 29.29 36.75
N PRO A 333 9.12 29.64 37.45
CA PRO A 333 10.41 29.83 36.81
C PRO A 333 10.91 28.51 36.20
N LYS A 334 11.60 28.64 35.07
CA LYS A 334 12.13 27.54 34.25
C LYS A 334 12.96 26.53 35.03
#